data_AF-A2DRP0-F1
#
_entry.id   AF-A2DRP0-F1
#
_cell.length_a   1.000
_cell.length_b   1.000
_cell.length_c   1.000
_cell.angle_alpha   90.00
_cell.angle_beta   90.00
_cell.angle_gamma   90.00
#
_symmetry.space_group_name_H-M   'P 1'
#
loop_
_entity.id
_entity.type
_entity.pdbx_description
1 polymer ?
#
loop_
_entity_poly.entity_id
_entity_poly.type
_entity_poly.pdbx_seq_one_letter_code
_entity_poly.pdbx_strand_id
1 'polypeptide(L)'
;MINSNGINVENKNEVKEEEKLKPINSLKFTFKTHEYYTTRDILIPFNLVESNYGKFHTAFDAMLYIRDHCYRNSIAFKRATALKYSKLCQYYDQSKGSYVCMERLTASAFNRVFSRVCNLKSTKILKFI
;
A
#
# COMPACT_ATOMS: atom_id res chain seq x y z
N MET A 1 83.83 43.71 57.18
CA MET A 1 84.23 42.72 56.16
C MET A 1 83.45 41.44 56.41
N ILE A 2 83.08 40.75 55.33
CA ILE A 2 82.24 39.53 55.18
C ILE A 2 80.82 39.86 54.67
N ASN A 3 80.64 39.51 53.39
CA ASN A 3 79.46 39.57 52.54
C ASN A 3 78.41 38.53 52.94
N SER A 4 77.16 38.70 52.46
CA SER A 4 76.43 37.64 51.73
C SER A 4 75.19 38.19 51.02
N ASN A 5 75.11 37.85 49.73
CA ASN A 5 74.11 38.21 48.73
C ASN A 5 72.79 37.42 48.87
N GLY A 6 71.74 37.92 48.19
CA GLY A 6 70.57 37.15 47.73
C GLY A 6 69.28 37.95 47.96
N ILE A 7 68.25 37.94 47.11
CA ILE A 7 67.76 36.91 46.21
C ILE A 7 66.97 37.58 45.08
N ASN A 8 67.18 37.10 43.85
CA ASN A 8 66.44 37.44 42.63
C ASN A 8 65.13 36.61 42.62
N VAL A 9 63.97 37.25 42.55
CA VAL A 9 62.66 36.57 42.51
C VAL A 9 62.25 36.38 41.05
N GLU A 10 62.55 35.20 40.50
CA GLU A 10 61.99 34.77 39.21
C GLU A 10 60.53 34.36 39.40
N ASN A 11 59.62 35.16 38.85
CA ASN A 11 58.22 34.79 38.66
C ASN A 11 58.12 33.69 37.59
N LYS A 12 57.92 32.44 38.02
CA LYS A 12 57.45 31.36 37.15
C LYS A 12 55.94 31.25 37.29
N ASN A 13 55.21 31.82 36.33
CA ASN A 13 53.81 31.51 36.10
C ASN A 13 53.72 30.18 35.37
N GLU A 14 53.41 29.10 36.10
CA GLU A 14 53.03 27.82 35.50
C GLU A 14 51.55 27.87 35.09
N VAL A 15 51.33 27.93 33.78
CA VAL A 15 50.01 27.78 33.14
C VAL A 15 49.64 26.30 33.25
N LYS A 16 48.59 25.99 34.01
CA LYS A 16 48.00 24.65 34.07
C LYS A 16 47.37 24.31 32.71
N GLU A 17 47.93 23.33 32.01
CA GLU A 17 47.29 22.72 30.83
C GLU A 17 45.98 22.03 31.25
N GLU A 18 44.87 22.45 30.63
CA GLU A 18 43.59 21.76 30.71
C GLU A 18 43.70 20.40 30.02
N GLU A 19 43.66 19.31 30.80
CA GLU A 19 43.54 17.95 30.28
C GLU A 19 42.26 17.82 29.43
N LYS A 20 42.45 17.75 28.11
CA LYS A 20 41.37 17.51 27.15
C LYS A 20 40.76 16.13 27.41
N LEU A 21 39.57 16.11 27.99
CA LEU A 21 38.75 14.90 28.18
C LEU A 21 38.57 14.17 26.85
N LYS A 22 38.97 12.88 26.80
CA LYS A 22 38.79 12.04 25.61
C LYS A 22 37.29 11.83 25.36
N PRO A 23 36.83 11.88 24.09
CA PRO A 23 35.42 11.69 23.77
C PRO A 23 34.96 10.29 24.18
N ILE A 24 33.83 10.22 24.87
CA ILE A 24 33.19 8.97 25.28
C ILE A 24 32.71 8.25 24.01
N ASN A 25 33.08 6.98 23.85
CA ASN A 25 32.63 6.16 22.73
C ASN A 25 31.10 6.08 22.72
N SER A 26 30.47 6.71 21.72
CA SER A 26 29.03 6.64 21.52
C SER A 26 28.61 5.22 21.17
N LEU A 27 27.77 4.61 21.99
CA LEU A 27 27.20 3.29 21.73
C LEU A 27 26.24 3.38 20.54
N LYS A 28 26.65 2.90 19.35
CA LYS A 28 25.82 2.91 18.14
C LYS A 28 25.07 1.59 18.02
N PHE A 29 23.79 1.60 18.39
CA PHE A 29 22.88 0.49 18.09
C PHE A 29 22.27 0.68 16.69
N THR A 30 22.51 -0.27 15.79
CA THR A 30 21.83 -0.35 14.51
C THR A 30 20.47 -1.01 14.69
N PHE A 31 19.41 -0.21 14.83
CA PHE A 31 18.05 -0.73 14.80
C PHE A 31 17.70 -1.16 13.37
N LYS A 32 17.34 -2.44 13.19
CA LYS A 32 16.70 -2.87 11.95
C LYS A 32 15.32 -2.23 11.88
N THR A 33 15.18 -1.18 11.09
CA THR A 33 13.87 -0.64 10.74
C THR A 33 13.19 -1.63 9.80
N HIS A 34 11.91 -1.89 10.03
CA HIS A 34 11.07 -2.65 9.11
C HIS A 34 10.05 -1.68 8.53
N GLU A 35 10.03 -1.58 7.21
CA GLU A 35 8.99 -0.83 6.52
C GLU A 35 7.71 -1.68 6.52
N TYR A 36 6.72 -1.24 7.29
CA TYR A 36 5.41 -1.86 7.30
C TYR A 36 4.59 -1.32 6.12
N TYR A 37 4.34 -2.17 5.12
CA TYR A 37 3.43 -1.86 4.02
C TYR A 37 2.00 -2.25 4.38
N THR A 38 1.14 -1.27 4.64
CA THR A 38 -0.30 -1.49 4.89
C THR A 38 -1.11 -1.45 3.58
N THR A 39 -0.91 -2.44 2.70
CA THR A 39 -1.79 -2.65 1.54
C THR A 39 -2.75 -3.81 1.78
N ARG A 40 -3.65 -3.65 2.77
CA ARG A 40 -4.84 -4.52 2.82
C ARG A 40 -5.82 -4.00 1.78
N ASP A 41 -5.85 -4.64 0.61
CA ASP A 41 -7.00 -4.55 -0.28
C ASP A 41 -8.25 -4.96 0.50
N ILE A 42 -9.08 -3.99 0.86
CA ILE A 42 -10.33 -4.23 1.56
C ILE A 42 -11.28 -4.90 0.57
N LEU A 43 -11.52 -6.19 0.73
CA LEU A 43 -12.54 -6.91 -0.04
C LEU A 43 -13.88 -6.74 0.67
N ILE A 44 -14.81 -6.04 0.04
CA ILE A 44 -16.14 -5.85 0.58
C ILE A 44 -17.02 -7.06 0.23
N PRO A 45 -17.87 -7.54 1.15
CA PRO A 45 -18.76 -8.65 0.89
C PRO A 45 -19.65 -8.39 -0.34
N PHE A 46 -19.69 -9.36 -1.24
CA PHE A 46 -20.58 -9.33 -2.40
C PHE A 46 -22.01 -9.59 -1.91
N ASN A 47 -22.94 -8.68 -2.18
CA ASN A 47 -24.35 -8.95 -1.91
C ASN A 47 -24.85 -10.00 -2.93
N LEU A 48 -25.04 -11.24 -2.46
CA LEU A 48 -25.47 -12.36 -3.30
C LEU A 48 -26.90 -12.18 -3.80
N VAL A 49 -27.77 -11.53 -3.02
CA VAL A 49 -29.18 -11.33 -3.41
C VAL A 49 -29.27 -10.33 -4.57
N GLU A 50 -28.55 -9.21 -4.47
CA GLU A 50 -28.51 -8.19 -5.54
C GLU A 50 -27.86 -8.69 -6.83
N SER A 51 -26.95 -9.66 -6.74
CA SER A 51 -26.21 -10.20 -7.89
C SER A 51 -26.82 -11.48 -8.48
N ASN A 52 -28.08 -11.80 -8.17
CA ASN A 52 -28.72 -13.05 -8.60
C ASN A 52 -27.86 -14.29 -8.27
N TYR A 53 -27.35 -14.35 -7.04
CA TYR A 53 -26.39 -15.36 -6.56
C TYR A 53 -25.11 -15.44 -7.40
N GLY A 54 -24.64 -14.29 -7.89
CA GLY A 54 -23.45 -14.18 -8.74
C GLY A 54 -23.64 -14.65 -10.17
N LYS A 55 -24.87 -14.82 -10.67
CA LYS A 55 -25.16 -15.30 -12.02
C LYS A 55 -25.52 -14.15 -12.96
N PHE A 56 -24.72 -14.00 -14.01
CA PHE A 56 -24.87 -12.93 -15.01
C PHE A 56 -25.07 -13.49 -16.42
N HIS A 57 -25.73 -12.73 -17.29
CA HIS A 57 -25.91 -13.13 -18.69
C HIS A 57 -24.59 -13.09 -19.44
N THR A 58 -23.81 -12.04 -19.26
CA THR A 58 -22.50 -11.88 -19.90
C THR A 58 -21.40 -11.59 -18.89
N ALA A 59 -20.15 -11.89 -19.26
CA ALA A 59 -18.98 -11.49 -18.49
C ALA A 59 -18.84 -9.96 -18.37
N PHE A 60 -19.42 -9.22 -19.31
CA PHE A 60 -19.46 -7.76 -19.29
C PHE A 60 -20.38 -7.25 -18.19
N ASP A 61 -21.58 -7.82 -18.05
CA ASP A 61 -22.54 -7.46 -17.00
C ASP A 61 -21.98 -7.77 -15.61
N ALA A 62 -21.32 -8.93 -15.46
CA ALA A 62 -20.62 -9.28 -14.23
C ALA A 62 -19.55 -8.23 -13.88
N MET A 63 -18.74 -7.80 -14.84
CA MET A 63 -17.69 -6.79 -14.63
C MET A 63 -18.27 -5.40 -14.30
N LEU A 64 -19.37 -5.02 -14.94
CA LEU A 64 -20.10 -3.79 -14.63
C LEU A 64 -20.61 -3.81 -13.18
N TYR A 65 -21.23 -4.91 -12.76
CA TYR A 65 -21.69 -5.07 -11.39
C TYR A 65 -20.53 -4.95 -10.40
N ILE A 66 -19.39 -5.60 -10.66
CA ILE A 66 -18.21 -5.48 -9.80
C ILE A 66 -17.73 -4.03 -9.71
N ARG A 67 -17.67 -3.31 -10.82
CA ARG A 67 -17.27 -1.90 -10.85
C ARG A 67 -18.22 -1.05 -10.00
N ASP A 68 -19.52 -1.22 -10.21
CA ASP A 68 -20.54 -0.44 -9.52
C ASP A 68 -20.55 -0.78 -8.02
N HIS A 69 -20.35 -2.04 -7.65
CA HIS A 69 -20.17 -2.47 -6.27
C HIS A 69 -18.93 -1.80 -5.62
N CYS A 70 -17.80 -1.73 -6.33
CA CYS A 70 -16.63 -1.01 -5.84
C CYS A 70 -16.95 0.48 -5.61
N TYR A 71 -17.60 1.13 -6.57
CA TYR A 71 -17.93 2.56 -6.47
C TYR A 71 -18.96 2.88 -5.39
N ARG A 72 -20.00 2.05 -5.21
CA ARG A 72 -21.00 2.21 -4.13
C ARG A 72 -20.36 2.21 -2.75
N ASN A 73 -19.27 1.46 -2.59
CA ASN A 73 -18.55 1.35 -1.33
C ASN A 73 -17.28 2.20 -1.26
N SER A 74 -17.13 3.19 -2.15
CA SER A 74 -15.97 4.10 -2.18
C SER A 74 -14.61 3.38 -2.34
N ILE A 75 -14.60 2.23 -3.01
CA ILE A 75 -13.39 1.47 -3.36
C ILE A 75 -12.97 1.77 -4.80
N ALA A 76 -11.66 1.92 -5.01
CA ALA A 76 -11.08 2.04 -6.34
C ALA A 76 -11.27 0.74 -7.13
N PHE A 77 -11.93 0.82 -8.28
CA PHE A 77 -12.05 -0.30 -9.22
C PHE A 77 -10.69 -0.57 -9.88
N LYS A 78 -9.96 -1.55 -9.34
CA LYS A 78 -8.66 -2.01 -9.84
C LYS A 78 -8.78 -3.40 -10.44
N ARG A 79 -7.85 -3.75 -11.34
CA ARG A 79 -7.75 -5.09 -11.93
C ARG A 79 -7.67 -6.20 -10.88
N ALA A 80 -6.83 -6.02 -9.84
CA ALA A 80 -6.67 -6.99 -8.76
C ALA A 80 -7.98 -7.25 -8.01
N THR A 81 -8.73 -6.18 -7.73
CA THR A 81 -10.07 -6.23 -7.12
C THR A 81 -11.05 -6.97 -8.02
N ALA A 82 -11.08 -6.63 -9.32
CA ALA A 82 -11.93 -7.30 -10.30
C ALA A 82 -11.64 -8.81 -10.39
N LEU A 83 -10.37 -9.21 -10.34
CA LEU A 83 -9.98 -10.61 -10.37
C LEU A 83 -10.45 -11.36 -9.11
N LYS A 84 -10.34 -10.74 -7.93
CA LYS A 84 -10.86 -11.32 -6.67
C LYS A 84 -12.37 -11.56 -6.74
N TYR A 85 -13.12 -10.57 -7.21
CA TYR A 85 -14.58 -10.70 -7.36
C TYR A 85 -15.00 -11.63 -8.49
N SER A 86 -14.17 -11.82 -9.52
CA SER A 86 -14.48 -12.74 -10.62
C SER A 86 -14.66 -14.20 -10.18
N LYS A 87 -14.05 -14.60 -9.05
CA LYS A 87 -14.26 -15.93 -8.45
C LYS A 87 -15.67 -16.16 -7.93
N LEU A 88 -16.37 -15.07 -7.60
CA LEU A 88 -17.73 -15.08 -7.07
C LEU A 88 -18.79 -14.93 -8.18
N CYS A 89 -18.36 -14.63 -9.41
CA CYS A 89 -19.24 -14.34 -10.53
C CYS A 89 -19.23 -15.49 -11.55
N GLN A 90 -20.39 -15.78 -12.11
CA GLN A 90 -20.60 -16.75 -13.17
C GLN A 90 -21.29 -16.06 -14.34
N TYR A 91 -20.90 -16.39 -15.56
CA TYR A 91 -21.56 -15.92 -16.77
C TYR A 91 -22.11 -17.11 -17.57
N TYR A 92 -23.17 -16.87 -18.34
CA TYR A 92 -23.75 -17.91 -19.19
C TYR A 92 -22.90 -18.12 -20.45
N ASP A 93 -22.32 -19.31 -20.58
CA ASP A 93 -21.58 -19.73 -21.77
C ASP A 93 -22.53 -20.44 -22.72
N GLN A 94 -22.94 -19.75 -23.80
CA GLN A 94 -23.87 -20.29 -24.79
C GLN A 94 -23.34 -21.56 -25.46
N SER A 95 -22.02 -21.69 -25.64
CA SER A 95 -21.42 -22.87 -26.27
C SER A 95 -21.58 -24.14 -25.43
N LYS A 96 -21.65 -23.99 -24.10
CA LYS A 96 -21.80 -25.08 -23.14
C LYS A 96 -23.19 -25.20 -22.55
N GLY A 97 -24.10 -24.27 -22.88
CA GLY A 97 -25.44 -24.18 -22.29
C GLY A 97 -25.44 -24.08 -20.77
N SER A 98 -24.38 -23.54 -20.16
CA SER A 98 -24.20 -23.57 -18.70
C SER A 98 -23.50 -22.33 -18.17
N TYR A 99 -23.69 -22.07 -16.88
CA TYR A 99 -22.99 -20.99 -16.18
C TYR A 99 -21.56 -21.42 -15.87
N VAL A 100 -20.60 -20.59 -16.26
CA VAL A 100 -19.17 -20.81 -16.05
C VAL A 100 -18.63 -19.69 -15.17
N CYS A 101 -17.79 -20.06 -14.20
CA CYS A 101 -17.11 -19.08 -13.35
C CYS A 101 -16.24 -18.14 -14.18
N MET A 102 -16.33 -16.83 -13.90
CA MET A 102 -15.61 -15.78 -14.62
C MET A 102 -14.09 -15.89 -14.45
N GLU A 103 -13.61 -16.50 -13.36
CA GLU A 103 -12.19 -16.83 -13.15
C GLU A 103 -11.61 -17.72 -14.27
N ARG A 104 -12.44 -18.53 -14.95
CA ARG A 104 -12.00 -19.40 -16.05
C ARG A 104 -11.81 -18.66 -17.38
N LEU A 105 -12.09 -17.35 -17.44
CA LEU A 105 -11.80 -16.55 -18.63
C LEU A 105 -10.29 -16.52 -18.88
N THR A 106 -9.91 -16.57 -20.16
CA THR A 106 -8.51 -16.34 -20.54
C THR A 106 -8.10 -14.92 -20.14
N ALA A 107 -6.82 -14.75 -19.79
CA ALA A 107 -6.30 -13.44 -19.40
C ALA A 107 -6.60 -12.36 -20.47
N SER A 108 -6.51 -12.71 -21.76
CA SER A 108 -6.85 -11.81 -22.88
C SER A 108 -8.33 -11.41 -22.86
N ALA A 109 -9.25 -12.37 -22.70
CA ALA A 109 -10.69 -12.08 -22.64
C ALA A 109 -11.04 -11.21 -21.43
N PHE A 110 -10.49 -11.55 -20.26
CA PHE A 110 -10.67 -10.76 -19.05
C PHE A 110 -10.18 -9.31 -19.23
N ASN A 111 -9.00 -9.11 -19.84
CA ASN A 111 -8.42 -7.79 -20.09
C ASN A 111 -9.26 -6.95 -21.02
N ARG A 112 -9.81 -7.56 -22.07
CA ARG A 112 -10.70 -6.88 -23.02
C ARG A 112 -11.95 -6.38 -22.30
N VAL A 113 -12.59 -7.23 -21.49
CA VAL A 113 -13.78 -6.85 -20.72
C VAL A 113 -13.45 -5.77 -19.69
N PHE A 114 -12.37 -5.94 -18.93
CA PHE A 114 -11.92 -4.98 -17.92
C PHE A 114 -11.64 -3.60 -18.55
N SER A 115 -10.84 -3.55 -19.62
CA SER A 115 -10.49 -2.30 -20.30
C SER A 115 -11.74 -1.64 -20.89
N ARG A 116 -12.65 -2.42 -21.48
CA ARG A 116 -13.93 -1.91 -21.99
C ARG A 116 -14.74 -1.25 -20.88
N VAL A 117 -14.86 -1.89 -19.71
CA VAL A 117 -15.61 -1.37 -18.57
C VAL A 117 -14.95 -0.15 -17.93
N CYS A 118 -13.62 -0.10 -17.86
CA CYS A 118 -12.86 1.04 -17.37
C CYS A 118 -12.98 2.27 -18.28
N ASN A 119 -13.05 2.06 -19.59
CA ASN A 119 -13.14 3.13 -20.58
C ASN A 119 -14.55 3.71 -20.72
N LEU A 120 -15.57 3.06 -20.15
CA LEU A 120 -16.89 3.66 -20.06
C LEU A 120 -16.77 4.92 -19.22
N LYS A 121 -17.13 6.07 -19.81
CA LYS A 121 -17.25 7.32 -19.06
C LYS A 121 -18.10 7.04 -17.83
N SER A 122 -17.59 7.45 -16.66
CA SER A 122 -18.30 7.31 -15.39
C SER A 122 -19.69 7.91 -15.57
N THR A 123 -20.70 7.08 -15.70
CA THR A 123 -22.09 7.48 -15.59
C THR A 123 -22.32 7.75 -14.11
N LYS A 124 -21.79 8.87 -13.61
CA LYS A 124 -22.22 9.48 -12.36
C LYS A 124 -23.69 9.92 -12.49
N ILE A 125 -24.61 9.00 -12.75
CA ILE A 125 -26.04 9.16 -12.51
C ILE A 125 -26.59 7.76 -12.22
N LEU A 126 -26.39 7.31 -10.99
CA LEU A 126 -27.45 6.71 -10.16
C LEU A 126 -27.18 7.19 -8.72
N LYS A 127 -27.04 8.52 -8.58
CA LYS A 127 -27.62 9.19 -7.42
C LYS A 127 -29.08 9.40 -7.78
N PHE A 128 -29.98 9.22 -6.80
CA PHE A 128 -31.45 9.32 -6.91
C PHE A 128 -32.10 8.01 -7.40
N ILE A 129 -33.05 7.36 -6.72
CA ILE A 129 -33.92 7.69 -5.57
C ILE A 129 -34.23 6.36 -4.85
#